data_AF-A0A415YLA6-F1
#
_entry.id   AF-A0A415YLA6-F1
#
_cell.length_a   1.000
_cell.length_b   1.000
_cell.length_c   1.000
_cell.angle_alpha   90.00
_cell.angle_beta   90.00
_cell.angle_gamma   90.00
#
_symmetry.space_group_name_H-M   'P 1'
#
loop_
_entity.id
_entity.type
_entity.pdbx_description
1 polymer ?
#
loop_
_entity_poly.entity_id
_entity_poly.type
_entity_poly.pdbx_seq_one_letter_code
_entity_poly.pdbx_strand_id
1 'polypeptide(L)'
;MDQITIKDLEVYANHGLYKEEKALGQKFLVSAILSLDTKLAGVSDQMDYSVDYGKVCHRIKEILTENDFNLIECVAETVAKKLLLEFSLIRKLEIEVKKPWAPIGLPLDYVSVKIKRGWHRAYLGVGSNMGDRMEYINQAINAIEVQYDTRVVHVSSLIETKPYGGVVQDDFLNGCIAIDTLKEPEELLDFLMDVEAQAGRVRTIHWGPRTLDLDILMYDDLVMNERRLTIPHKEMHKRLFVLEPLEEIAPYLMHPLLGQTITQLKEKIKEEQ
;
A
#
# COMPACT_ATOMS: atom_id res chain seq x y z
N MET A 1 4.90 -10.79 14.13
CA MET A 1 4.00 -9.68 14.50
C MET A 1 2.94 -10.29 15.39
N ASP A 2 2.62 -9.64 16.50
CA ASP A 2 1.63 -10.14 17.46
C ASP A 2 0.22 -9.89 16.95
N GLN A 3 -0.78 -10.49 17.60
CA GLN A 3 -2.17 -10.43 17.14
C GLN A 3 -3.17 -10.21 18.27
N ILE A 4 -4.15 -9.35 18.03
CA ILE A 4 -5.40 -9.24 18.79
C ILE A 4 -6.51 -9.88 17.96
N THR A 5 -7.26 -10.82 18.53
CA THR A 5 -8.33 -11.53 17.82
C THR A 5 -9.70 -11.21 18.41
N ILE A 6 -10.60 -10.72 17.58
CA ILE A 6 -12.04 -10.59 17.84
C ILE A 6 -12.72 -11.72 17.07
N LYS A 7 -13.45 -12.59 17.76
CA LYS A 7 -14.07 -13.77 17.17
C LYS A 7 -15.58 -13.68 17.21
N ASP A 8 -16.19 -13.84 16.04
CA ASP A 8 -17.63 -13.97 15.83
C ASP A 8 -18.46 -12.88 16.54
N LEU A 9 -18.05 -11.60 16.40
CA LEU A 9 -18.84 -10.44 16.85
C LEU A 9 -20.19 -10.46 16.13
N GLU A 10 -21.26 -10.60 16.90
CA GLU A 10 -22.62 -10.67 16.39
C GLU A 10 -23.18 -9.27 16.11
N VAL A 11 -23.62 -9.05 14.87
CA VAL A 11 -24.24 -7.79 14.44
C VAL A 11 -25.49 -8.10 13.61
N TYR A 12 -26.58 -7.42 13.89
CA TYR A 12 -27.80 -7.46 13.08
C TYR A 12 -27.80 -6.27 12.12
N ALA A 13 -27.90 -6.53 10.81
CA ALA A 13 -27.79 -5.51 9.77
C ALA A 13 -28.59 -5.86 8.52
N ASN A 14 -28.72 -4.91 7.59
CA ASN A 14 -29.63 -4.97 6.45
C ASN A 14 -28.87 -5.12 5.12
N HIS A 15 -27.87 -6.02 5.10
CA HIS A 15 -27.09 -6.30 3.90
C HIS A 15 -27.65 -7.48 3.10
N GLY A 16 -27.56 -7.39 1.77
CA GLY A 16 -28.03 -8.43 0.85
C GLY A 16 -28.48 -7.87 -0.50
N LEU A 17 -28.62 -8.76 -1.47
CA LEU A 17 -29.09 -8.42 -2.82
C LEU A 17 -30.61 -8.35 -2.89
N TYR A 18 -31.30 -9.17 -2.10
CA TYR A 18 -32.76 -9.27 -2.12
C TYR A 18 -33.37 -8.15 -1.28
N LYS A 19 -34.50 -7.60 -1.73
CA LYS A 19 -35.20 -6.50 -1.05
C LYS A 19 -35.66 -6.91 0.35
N GLU A 20 -36.04 -8.17 0.49
CA GLU A 20 -36.49 -8.79 1.73
C GLU A 20 -35.38 -8.82 2.78
N GLU A 21 -34.12 -9.06 2.36
CA GLU A 21 -32.95 -9.02 3.26
C GLU A 21 -32.72 -7.61 3.80
N LYS A 22 -32.88 -6.60 2.95
CA LYS A 22 -32.74 -5.19 3.36
C LYS A 22 -33.89 -4.68 4.22
N ALA A 23 -35.06 -5.33 4.16
CA ALA A 23 -36.22 -4.95 4.96
C ALA A 23 -36.24 -5.64 6.32
N LEU A 24 -35.96 -6.95 6.37
CA LEU A 24 -36.02 -7.76 7.58
C LEU A 24 -34.72 -7.71 8.40
N GLY A 25 -33.60 -7.41 7.73
CA GLY A 25 -32.27 -7.56 8.28
C GLY A 25 -31.95 -9.03 8.59
N GLN A 26 -30.69 -9.29 8.91
CA GLN A 26 -30.24 -10.61 9.32
C GLN A 26 -29.00 -10.51 10.21
N LYS A 27 -28.69 -11.63 10.86
CA LYS A 27 -27.49 -11.78 11.67
C LYS A 27 -26.25 -11.97 10.80
N PHE A 28 -25.20 -11.22 11.12
CA PHE A 28 -23.84 -11.38 10.63
C PHE A 28 -22.91 -11.71 11.79
N LEU A 29 -21.87 -12.51 11.53
CA LEU A 29 -20.78 -12.73 12.47
C LEU A 29 -19.49 -12.17 11.85
N VAL A 30 -18.88 -11.20 12.52
CA VAL A 30 -17.64 -10.58 12.06
C VAL A 30 -16.49 -11.02 12.95
N SER A 31 -15.46 -11.63 12.35
CA SER A 31 -14.20 -11.89 13.03
C SER A 31 -13.12 -10.97 12.47
N ALA A 32 -12.24 -10.47 13.35
CA ALA A 32 -11.13 -9.61 12.99
C ALA A 32 -9.85 -10.09 13.69
N ILE A 33 -8.78 -10.30 12.93
CA ILE A 33 -7.44 -10.53 13.46
C ILE A 33 -6.61 -9.30 13.12
N LEU A 34 -6.21 -8.55 14.15
CA LEU A 34 -5.45 -7.32 14.03
C LEU A 34 -3.98 -7.64 14.30
N SER A 35 -3.10 -7.37 13.35
CA SER A 35 -1.66 -7.59 13.48
C SER A 35 -0.94 -6.28 13.81
N LEU A 36 -0.25 -6.25 14.94
CA LEU A 36 0.44 -5.10 15.52
C LEU A 36 1.61 -5.56 16.41
N ASP A 37 2.46 -4.64 16.85
CA ASP A 37 3.46 -4.90 17.88
C ASP A 37 2.84 -4.65 19.26
N THR A 38 2.77 -5.68 20.09
CA THR A 38 2.19 -5.58 21.45
C THR A 38 3.25 -5.53 22.53
N LYS A 39 4.54 -5.61 22.19
CA LYS A 39 5.64 -5.74 23.14
C LYS A 39 5.71 -4.56 24.11
N LEU A 40 5.61 -3.34 23.60
CA LEU A 40 5.66 -2.14 24.44
C LEU A 40 4.48 -2.10 25.40
N ALA A 41 3.26 -2.32 24.92
CA ALA A 41 2.06 -2.40 25.76
C ALA A 41 2.19 -3.50 26.83
N GLY A 42 2.71 -4.68 26.47
CA GLY A 42 2.89 -5.80 27.41
C GLY A 42 3.94 -5.55 28.48
N VAL A 43 4.95 -4.71 28.22
CA VAL A 43 5.98 -4.34 29.19
C VAL A 43 5.56 -3.13 30.04
N SER A 44 4.91 -2.14 29.44
CA SER A 44 4.57 -0.89 30.12
C SER A 44 3.19 -0.88 30.78
N ASP A 45 2.31 -1.81 30.40
CA ASP A 45 0.89 -1.85 30.80
C ASP A 45 0.14 -0.54 30.46
N GLN A 46 0.53 0.12 29.36
CA GLN A 46 -0.08 1.37 28.90
C GLN A 46 -0.93 1.17 27.63
N MET A 47 -2.14 1.72 27.66
CA MET A 47 -3.11 1.59 26.57
C MET A 47 -2.68 2.29 25.27
N ASP A 48 -1.87 3.34 25.37
CA ASP A 48 -1.41 4.14 24.23
C ASP A 48 -0.56 3.34 23.23
N TYR A 49 0.00 2.22 23.66
CA TYR A 49 0.78 1.31 22.81
C TYR A 49 0.00 0.10 22.32
N SER A 50 -1.32 0.07 22.53
CA SER A 50 -2.20 -1.02 22.11
C SER A 50 -3.44 -0.49 21.39
N VAL A 51 -4.19 -1.41 20.79
CA VAL A 51 -5.48 -1.10 20.16
C VAL A 51 -6.60 -1.45 21.12
N ASP A 52 -7.50 -0.49 21.32
CA ASP A 52 -8.74 -0.69 22.08
C ASP A 52 -9.71 -1.56 21.29
N TYR A 53 -9.73 -2.85 21.61
CA TYR A 53 -10.62 -3.83 20.98
C TYR A 53 -12.11 -3.51 21.23
N GLY A 54 -12.46 -2.80 22.31
CA GLY A 54 -13.81 -2.33 22.55
C GLY A 54 -14.22 -1.28 21.51
N LYS A 55 -13.37 -0.29 21.27
CA LYS A 55 -13.58 0.70 20.20
C LYS A 55 -13.63 0.05 18.82
N VAL A 56 -12.78 -0.94 18.54
CA VAL A 56 -12.82 -1.69 17.28
C VAL A 56 -14.17 -2.41 17.11
N CYS A 57 -14.65 -3.14 18.14
CA CYS A 57 -15.94 -3.81 18.09
C CYS A 57 -17.10 -2.84 17.85
N HIS A 58 -17.13 -1.71 18.55
CA HIS A 58 -18.13 -0.66 18.32
C HIS A 58 -18.07 -0.12 16.91
N ARG A 59 -16.86 0.15 16.40
CA ARG A 59 -16.69 0.66 15.05
C ARG A 59 -17.14 -0.32 13.97
N ILE A 60 -16.84 -1.61 14.12
CA ILE A 60 -17.34 -2.66 13.22
C ILE A 60 -18.88 -2.64 13.24
N LYS A 61 -19.49 -2.62 14.42
CA LYS A 61 -20.94 -2.59 14.55
C LYS A 61 -21.55 -1.38 13.85
N GLU A 62 -21.03 -0.18 14.10
CA GLU A 62 -21.48 1.06 13.44
C GLU A 62 -21.46 0.95 11.93
N ILE A 63 -20.34 0.50 11.35
CA ILE A 63 -20.18 0.35 9.90
C ILE A 63 -21.26 -0.58 9.31
N LEU A 64 -21.54 -1.70 9.97
CA LEU A 64 -22.57 -2.64 9.52
C LEU A 64 -23.98 -2.07 9.68
N THR A 65 -24.26 -1.30 10.73
CA THR A 65 -25.61 -0.77 11.00
C THR A 65 -25.95 0.51 10.26
N GLU A 66 -24.95 1.31 9.86
CA GLU A 66 -25.16 2.60 9.16
C GLU A 66 -25.25 2.45 7.63
N ASN A 67 -25.02 1.26 7.08
CA ASN A 67 -24.92 1.04 5.65
C ASN A 67 -25.76 -0.16 5.19
N ASP A 68 -26.29 -0.09 3.97
CA ASP A 68 -27.08 -1.17 3.36
C ASP A 68 -26.37 -1.76 2.13
N PHE A 69 -25.23 -2.41 2.37
CA PHE A 69 -24.45 -3.03 1.30
C PHE A 69 -25.20 -4.17 0.61
N ASN A 70 -24.96 -4.32 -0.69
CA ASN A 70 -25.48 -5.44 -1.47
C ASN A 70 -24.70 -6.74 -1.22
N LEU A 71 -23.39 -6.60 -0.94
CA LEU A 71 -22.40 -7.67 -0.95
C LEU A 71 -21.65 -7.69 0.39
N ILE A 72 -21.39 -8.88 0.93
CA ILE A 72 -20.61 -9.04 2.17
C ILE A 72 -19.11 -8.81 1.93
N GLU A 73 -18.67 -8.87 0.68
CA GLU A 73 -17.37 -8.43 0.19
C GLU A 73 -17.17 -6.95 0.45
N CYS A 74 -18.18 -6.13 0.13
CA CYS A 74 -18.14 -4.68 0.35
C CYS A 74 -18.15 -4.34 1.84
N VAL A 75 -18.88 -5.12 2.65
CA VAL A 75 -18.84 -5.02 4.12
C VAL A 75 -17.41 -5.26 4.61
N ALA A 76 -16.81 -6.40 4.22
CA ALA A 76 -15.47 -6.77 4.64
C ALA A 76 -14.43 -5.70 4.26
N GLU A 77 -14.47 -5.22 3.01
CA GLU A 77 -13.56 -4.19 2.49
C GLU A 77 -13.72 -2.86 3.23
N THR A 78 -14.96 -2.43 3.47
CA THR A 78 -15.24 -1.17 4.17
C THR A 78 -14.76 -1.23 5.61
N VAL A 79 -15.01 -2.34 6.30
CA VAL A 79 -14.52 -2.58 7.67
C VAL A 79 -12.99 -2.54 7.69
N ALA A 80 -12.34 -3.30 6.82
CA ALA A 80 -10.87 -3.35 6.76
C ALA A 80 -10.26 -1.96 6.54
N LYS A 81 -10.76 -1.23 5.55
CA LYS A 81 -10.28 0.11 5.20
C LYS A 81 -10.45 1.09 6.36
N LYS A 82 -11.64 1.18 6.95
CA LYS A 82 -11.90 2.11 8.06
C LYS A 82 -11.04 1.78 9.28
N LEU A 83 -10.90 0.50 9.62
CA LEU A 83 -10.07 0.11 10.75
C LEU A 83 -8.58 0.44 10.53
N LEU A 84 -8.03 0.21 9.34
CA LEU A 84 -6.62 0.54 9.02
C LEU A 84 -6.33 2.05 9.02
N LEU A 85 -7.33 2.87 8.70
CA LEU A 85 -7.20 4.32 8.69
C LEU A 85 -7.38 4.94 10.08
N GLU A 86 -8.34 4.45 10.86
CA GLU A 86 -8.68 5.01 12.17
C GLU A 86 -7.74 4.52 13.30
N PHE A 87 -7.22 3.29 13.21
CA PHE A 87 -6.37 2.69 14.23
C PHE A 87 -4.93 2.54 13.70
N SER A 88 -4.13 3.59 13.86
CA SER A 88 -2.78 3.73 13.28
C SER A 88 -1.77 2.65 13.68
N LEU A 89 -1.97 1.98 14.82
CA LEU A 89 -1.13 0.88 15.29
C LEU A 89 -1.36 -0.43 14.53
N ILE A 90 -2.50 -0.59 13.85
CA ILE A 90 -2.80 -1.79 13.06
C ILE A 90 -1.98 -1.73 11.78
N ARG A 91 -1.07 -2.69 11.60
CA ARG A 91 -0.25 -2.80 10.39
C ARG A 91 -0.92 -3.66 9.33
N LYS A 92 -1.49 -4.79 9.73
CA LYS A 92 -2.24 -5.69 8.85
C LYS A 92 -3.47 -6.19 9.59
N LEU A 93 -4.51 -6.55 8.87
CA LEU A 93 -5.68 -7.19 9.45
C LEU A 93 -6.25 -8.26 8.52
N GLU A 94 -6.97 -9.19 9.13
CA GLU A 94 -7.81 -10.17 8.45
C GLU A 94 -9.25 -9.98 8.93
N ILE A 95 -10.19 -9.81 8.00
CA ILE A 95 -11.62 -9.69 8.30
C ILE A 95 -12.34 -10.87 7.68
N GLU A 96 -13.15 -11.55 8.49
CA GLU A 96 -14.09 -12.56 8.02
C GLU A 96 -15.52 -12.11 8.36
N VAL A 97 -16.38 -12.03 7.34
CA VAL A 97 -17.80 -11.74 7.50
C VAL A 97 -18.58 -13.00 7.15
N LYS A 98 -19.25 -13.59 8.14
CA LYS A 98 -20.09 -14.78 7.97
C LYS A 98 -21.56 -14.37 7.92
N LYS A 99 -22.31 -15.06 7.07
CA LYS A 99 -23.75 -14.91 6.86
C LYS A 99 -24.44 -16.26 7.10
N PRO A 100 -24.83 -16.56 8.35
CA PRO A 100 -25.47 -17.83 8.70
C PRO A 100 -26.85 -18.02 8.07
N TRP A 101 -27.58 -16.94 7.79
CA TRP A 101 -28.95 -16.99 7.28
C TRP A 101 -29.06 -16.64 5.78
N ALA A 102 -28.02 -16.95 5.01
CA ALA A 102 -28.04 -16.75 3.57
C ALA A 102 -29.18 -17.54 2.92
N PRO A 103 -30.01 -16.94 2.05
CA PRO A 103 -31.20 -17.58 1.47
C PRO A 103 -30.83 -18.55 0.32
N ILE A 104 -30.13 -19.64 0.65
CA ILE A 104 -29.59 -20.62 -0.31
C ILE A 104 -30.56 -21.79 -0.52
N GLY A 105 -31.42 -22.09 0.47
CA GLY A 105 -32.39 -23.19 0.39
C GLY A 105 -31.78 -24.59 0.51
N LEU A 106 -30.54 -24.70 1.01
CA LEU A 106 -29.81 -25.95 1.22
C LEU A 106 -29.26 -26.00 2.66
N PRO A 107 -29.00 -27.21 3.22
CA PRO A 107 -28.39 -27.33 4.54
C PRO A 107 -26.91 -26.91 4.50
N LEU A 108 -26.56 -25.88 5.28
CA LEU A 108 -25.20 -25.40 5.53
C LEU A 108 -25.15 -24.64 6.86
N ASP A 109 -23.95 -24.48 7.44
CA ASP A 109 -23.78 -23.70 8.68
C ASP A 109 -23.78 -22.18 8.39
N TYR A 110 -22.95 -21.73 7.46
CA TYR A 110 -22.89 -20.36 6.97
C TYR A 110 -22.09 -20.26 5.66
N VAL A 111 -22.24 -19.15 4.96
CA VAL A 111 -21.27 -18.69 3.95
C VAL A 111 -20.43 -17.55 4.53
N SER A 112 -19.18 -17.40 4.10
CA SER A 112 -18.34 -16.28 4.55
C SER A 112 -17.45 -15.73 3.45
N VAL A 113 -17.11 -14.44 3.60
CA VAL A 113 -16.05 -13.79 2.85
C VAL A 113 -14.94 -13.43 3.80
N LYS A 114 -13.70 -13.70 3.37
CA LYS A 114 -12.51 -13.49 4.17
C LYS A 114 -11.46 -12.75 3.37
N ILE A 115 -10.99 -11.62 3.89
CA ILE A 115 -10.00 -10.76 3.22
C ILE A 115 -8.84 -10.45 4.15
N LYS A 116 -7.69 -10.11 3.56
CA LYS A 116 -6.50 -9.60 4.24
C LYS A 116 -6.13 -8.26 3.63
N ARG A 117 -5.91 -7.25 4.47
CA ARG A 117 -5.45 -5.91 4.06
C ARG A 117 -4.40 -5.41 5.03
N GLY A 118 -3.58 -4.46 4.60
CA GLY A 118 -2.60 -3.85 5.48
C GLY A 118 -1.86 -2.71 4.83
N TRP A 119 -1.07 -2.03 5.65
CA TRP A 119 -0.08 -1.08 5.19
C TRP A 119 1.14 -1.86 4.66
N HIS A 120 1.58 -1.45 3.48
CA HIS A 120 2.71 -2.01 2.76
C HIS A 120 3.79 -0.95 2.57
N ARG A 121 5.06 -1.35 2.69
CA ARG A 121 6.19 -0.47 2.45
C ARG A 121 6.58 -0.55 0.98
N ALA A 122 6.46 0.56 0.25
CA ALA A 122 6.95 0.66 -1.12
C ALA A 122 8.11 1.66 -1.22
N TYR A 123 9.00 1.41 -2.18
CA TYR A 123 10.11 2.28 -2.53
C TYR A 123 9.94 2.71 -3.98
N LEU A 124 9.87 4.02 -4.18
CA LEU A 124 9.63 4.63 -5.48
C LEU A 124 10.89 5.36 -5.93
N GLY A 125 11.26 5.20 -7.20
CA GLY A 125 12.20 6.09 -7.87
C GLY A 125 11.46 7.30 -8.39
N VAL A 126 12.05 8.48 -8.25
CA VAL A 126 11.53 9.73 -8.83
C VAL A 126 12.59 10.40 -9.67
N GLY A 127 12.21 10.86 -10.86
CA GLY A 127 13.12 11.52 -11.80
C GLY A 127 12.47 12.66 -12.58
N SER A 128 13.21 13.71 -12.89
CA SER A 128 12.77 14.80 -13.78
C SER A 128 13.94 15.41 -14.55
N ASN A 129 13.74 15.71 -15.84
CA ASN A 129 14.75 16.37 -16.68
C ASN A 129 14.22 17.49 -17.59
N MET A 130 12.99 17.94 -17.39
CA MET A 130 12.39 19.03 -18.17
C MET A 130 11.75 20.07 -17.26
N GLY A 131 11.83 21.34 -17.67
CA GLY A 131 11.17 22.45 -16.96
C GLY A 131 11.72 22.65 -15.54
N ASP A 132 10.84 22.97 -14.60
CA ASP A 132 11.22 23.12 -13.19
C ASP A 132 11.26 21.75 -12.50
N ARG A 133 12.40 21.07 -12.66
CA ARG A 133 12.63 19.69 -12.18
C ARG A 133 12.33 19.51 -10.69
N MET A 134 12.75 20.47 -9.86
CA MET A 134 12.52 20.44 -8.41
C MET A 134 11.03 20.55 -8.09
N GLU A 135 10.34 21.47 -8.76
CA GLU A 135 8.92 21.69 -8.55
C GLU A 135 8.10 20.46 -8.95
N TYR A 136 8.41 19.79 -10.06
CA TYR A 136 7.74 18.55 -10.45
C TYR A 136 7.90 17.44 -9.41
N ILE A 137 9.09 17.27 -8.85
CA ILE A 137 9.35 16.28 -7.79
C ILE A 137 8.59 16.63 -6.52
N ASN A 138 8.60 17.91 -6.11
CA ASN A 138 7.86 18.36 -4.94
C ASN A 138 6.34 18.17 -5.10
N GLN A 139 5.80 18.44 -6.29
CA GLN A 139 4.40 18.20 -6.60
C GLN A 139 4.05 16.71 -6.53
N ALA A 140 4.93 15.84 -7.02
CA ALA A 140 4.75 14.38 -6.92
C ALA A 140 4.71 13.91 -5.46
N ILE A 141 5.67 14.36 -4.64
CA ILE A 141 5.73 14.03 -3.21
C ILE A 141 4.46 14.53 -2.51
N ASN A 142 4.03 15.75 -2.78
CA ASN A 142 2.81 16.30 -2.19
C ASN A 142 1.56 15.54 -2.64
N ALA A 143 1.46 15.16 -3.92
CA ALA A 143 0.34 14.38 -4.45
C ALA A 143 0.22 13.00 -3.76
N ILE A 144 1.36 12.38 -3.43
CA ILE A 144 1.44 11.15 -2.63
C ILE A 144 1.04 11.44 -1.17
N GLU A 145 1.59 12.47 -0.54
CA GLU A 145 1.36 12.75 0.89
C GLU A 145 -0.10 13.11 1.21
N VAL A 146 -0.82 13.74 0.29
CA VAL A 146 -2.22 14.14 0.53
C VAL A 146 -3.23 13.01 0.41
N GLN A 147 -2.87 11.81 -0.06
CA GLN A 147 -3.83 10.70 -0.09
C GLN A 147 -4.03 10.15 1.32
N TYR A 148 -5.29 9.82 1.65
CA TYR A 148 -5.62 9.24 2.94
C TYR A 148 -5.03 7.83 3.14
N ASP A 149 -4.68 7.14 2.06
CA ASP A 149 -4.21 5.75 2.03
C ASP A 149 -2.74 5.59 1.67
N THR A 150 -1.98 6.69 1.64
CA THR A 150 -0.52 6.68 1.52
C THR A 150 0.11 7.61 2.56
N ARG A 151 1.36 7.32 2.93
CA ARG A 151 2.15 8.12 3.87
C ARG A 151 3.59 8.15 3.38
N VAL A 152 4.17 9.33 3.18
CA VAL A 152 5.60 9.44 2.90
C VAL A 152 6.35 9.19 4.21
N VAL A 153 7.23 8.19 4.19
CA VAL A 153 8.03 7.80 5.35
C VAL A 153 9.40 8.47 5.31
N HIS A 154 10.00 8.54 4.13
CA HIS A 154 11.29 9.17 3.93
C HIS A 154 11.48 9.56 2.46
N VAL A 155 12.17 10.66 2.21
CA VAL A 155 12.60 11.09 0.88
C VAL A 155 14.11 11.23 0.92
N SER A 156 14.81 10.67 -0.05
CA SER A 156 16.26 10.80 -0.16
C SER A 156 16.66 12.23 -0.54
N SER A 157 17.95 12.53 -0.44
CA SER A 157 18.55 13.65 -1.17
C SER A 157 18.35 13.45 -2.67
N LEU A 158 18.29 14.56 -3.42
CA LEU A 158 18.18 14.54 -4.88
C LEU A 158 19.58 14.66 -5.49
N ILE A 159 19.87 13.85 -6.50
CA ILE A 159 21.16 13.82 -7.19
C ILE A 159 20.98 14.21 -8.67
N GLU A 160 21.93 14.99 -9.19
CA GLU A 160 21.96 15.36 -10.60
C GLU A 160 22.86 14.39 -11.38
N THR A 161 22.33 13.81 -12.44
CA THR A 161 23.03 12.78 -13.22
C THR A 161 22.79 12.96 -14.71
N LYS A 162 23.77 12.59 -15.54
CA LYS A 162 23.62 12.63 -16.99
C LYS A 162 22.51 11.66 -17.46
N PRO A 163 21.77 12.01 -18.53
CA PRO A 163 20.70 11.16 -19.06
C PRO A 163 21.22 9.79 -19.52
N TYR A 164 20.48 8.73 -19.17
CA TYR A 164 20.78 7.37 -19.61
C TYR A 164 20.28 7.14 -21.05
N GLY A 165 21.04 6.42 -21.88
CA GLY A 165 20.59 6.00 -23.22
C GLY A 165 21.07 6.83 -24.42
N GLY A 166 22.02 7.76 -24.23
CA GLY A 166 22.78 8.37 -25.35
C GLY A 166 22.05 9.43 -26.17
N VAL A 167 20.88 9.91 -25.73
CA VAL A 167 20.17 11.06 -26.33
C VAL A 167 20.66 12.34 -25.66
N VAL A 168 20.90 13.41 -26.43
CA VAL A 168 21.25 14.73 -25.88
C VAL A 168 20.03 15.32 -25.17
N GLN A 169 20.10 15.40 -23.85
CA GLN A 169 19.07 15.97 -22.99
C GLN A 169 19.75 16.65 -21.79
N ASP A 170 19.01 17.52 -21.10
CA ASP A 170 19.45 18.10 -19.84
C ASP A 170 19.63 17.01 -18.78
N ASP A 171 20.46 17.30 -17.77
CA ASP A 171 20.73 16.36 -16.68
C ASP A 171 19.43 16.02 -15.93
N PHE A 172 19.32 14.78 -15.47
CA PHE A 172 18.21 14.32 -14.65
C PHE A 172 18.47 14.64 -13.18
N LEU A 173 17.43 15.13 -12.51
CA LEU A 173 17.35 15.11 -11.06
C LEU A 173 16.66 13.82 -10.63
N ASN A 174 17.33 13.00 -9.83
CA ASN A 174 16.82 11.69 -9.38
C ASN A 174 16.79 11.60 -7.85
N GLY A 175 15.84 10.82 -7.33
CA GLY A 175 15.71 10.52 -5.91
C GLY A 175 14.93 9.23 -5.66
N CYS A 176 14.76 8.88 -4.39
CA CYS A 176 13.94 7.78 -3.93
C CYS A 176 12.99 8.21 -2.81
N ILE A 177 11.78 7.66 -2.82
CA ILE A 177 10.73 7.94 -1.85
C ILE A 177 10.33 6.61 -1.21
N ALA A 178 10.42 6.49 0.11
CA ALA A 178 9.84 5.39 0.86
C ALA A 178 8.44 5.79 1.33
N ILE A 179 7.45 4.96 1.06
CA ILE A 179 6.05 5.19 1.45
C ILE A 179 5.47 3.99 2.18
N ASP A 180 4.53 4.24 3.09
CA ASP A 180 3.56 3.23 3.53
C ASP A 180 2.26 3.45 2.73
N THR A 181 1.67 2.41 2.14
CA THR A 181 0.44 2.49 1.32
C THR A 181 -0.53 1.35 1.63
N LEU A 182 -1.84 1.62 1.52
CA LEU A 182 -2.88 0.56 1.50
C LEU A 182 -3.22 0.08 0.09
N LYS A 183 -2.72 0.76 -0.96
CA LYS A 183 -2.97 0.42 -2.36
C LYS A 183 -2.20 -0.83 -2.74
N GLU A 184 -2.86 -1.76 -3.41
CA GLU A 184 -2.20 -2.90 -4.04
C GLU A 184 -1.25 -2.44 -5.16
N PRO A 185 -0.26 -3.24 -5.58
CA PRO A 185 0.77 -2.82 -6.54
C PRO A 185 0.24 -2.21 -7.86
N GLU A 186 -0.81 -2.78 -8.45
CA GLU A 186 -1.43 -2.27 -9.68
C GLU A 186 -2.19 -0.95 -9.43
N GLU A 187 -2.86 -0.81 -8.28
CA GLU A 187 -3.54 0.43 -7.90
C GLU A 187 -2.54 1.56 -7.63
N LEU A 188 -1.39 1.23 -7.03
CA LEU A 188 -0.28 2.16 -6.86
C LEU A 188 0.29 2.58 -8.22
N LEU A 189 0.48 1.64 -9.15
CA LEU A 189 0.96 1.97 -10.50
C LEU A 189 0.00 2.94 -11.22
N ASP A 190 -1.30 2.65 -11.19
CA ASP A 190 -2.31 3.51 -11.80
C ASP A 190 -2.29 4.92 -11.18
N PHE A 191 -2.19 5.01 -9.85
CA PHE A 191 -2.07 6.30 -9.17
C PHE A 191 -0.81 7.07 -9.58
N LEU A 192 0.36 6.42 -9.65
CA LEU A 192 1.60 7.08 -10.06
C LEU A 192 1.53 7.56 -11.52
N MET A 193 0.91 6.77 -12.41
CA MET A 193 0.67 7.17 -13.80
C MET A 193 -0.22 8.42 -13.90
N ASP A 194 -1.23 8.54 -13.03
CA ASP A 194 -2.08 9.74 -12.98
C ASP A 194 -1.32 10.97 -12.48
N VAL A 195 -0.43 10.81 -11.48
CA VAL A 195 0.45 11.90 -11.00
C VAL A 195 1.37 12.39 -12.12
N GLU A 196 1.96 11.49 -12.89
CA GLU A 196 2.79 11.85 -14.04
C GLU A 196 2.00 12.55 -15.14
N ALA A 197 0.78 12.10 -15.43
CA ALA A 197 -0.08 12.73 -16.42
C ALA A 197 -0.44 14.17 -16.02
N GLN A 198 -0.70 14.42 -14.73
CA GLN A 198 -0.95 15.76 -14.20
C GLN A 198 0.28 16.67 -14.28
N ALA A 199 1.49 16.12 -14.19
CA ALA A 199 2.75 16.82 -14.44
C ALA A 199 3.05 17.07 -15.93
N GLY A 200 2.09 16.82 -16.83
CA GLY A 200 2.22 17.10 -18.26
C GLY A 200 3.04 16.08 -19.05
N ARG A 201 3.18 14.85 -18.54
CA ARG A 201 3.92 13.79 -19.24
C ARG A 201 3.25 13.43 -20.58
N VAL A 202 3.91 13.71 -21.71
CA VAL A 202 3.48 13.28 -23.04
C VAL A 202 4.43 12.17 -23.55
N ARG A 203 3.92 10.96 -23.77
CA ARG A 203 4.72 9.82 -24.28
C ARG A 203 4.94 9.95 -25.79
N THR A 204 5.86 10.83 -26.22
CA THR A 204 6.22 11.01 -27.64
C THR A 204 7.38 10.12 -28.10
N ILE A 205 8.40 9.87 -27.26
CA ILE A 205 9.61 9.10 -27.63
C ILE A 205 10.02 8.15 -26.49
N HIS A 206 10.35 6.89 -26.82
CA HIS A 206 10.93 5.94 -25.87
C HIS A 206 12.32 6.42 -25.42
N TRP A 207 12.52 6.62 -24.10
CA TRP A 207 13.69 7.31 -23.49
C TRP A 207 13.83 8.82 -23.78
N GLY A 208 12.78 9.45 -24.29
CA GLY A 208 12.75 10.90 -24.46
C GLY A 208 12.66 11.65 -23.12
N PRO A 209 12.82 12.98 -23.17
CA PRO A 209 12.67 13.87 -22.02
C PRO A 209 11.31 13.70 -21.31
N ARG A 210 11.30 13.77 -19.98
CA ARG A 210 10.11 13.61 -19.12
C ARG A 210 10.06 14.72 -18.09
N THR A 211 8.88 15.32 -17.93
CA THR A 211 8.60 16.27 -16.85
C THR A 211 8.66 15.59 -15.48
N LEU A 212 8.16 14.37 -15.38
CA LEU A 212 8.22 13.53 -14.19
C LEU A 212 8.22 12.05 -14.58
N ASP A 213 8.98 11.25 -13.85
CA ASP A 213 9.03 9.79 -13.95
C ASP A 213 8.98 9.19 -12.54
N LEU A 214 8.02 8.29 -12.30
CA LEU A 214 7.80 7.59 -11.05
C LEU A 214 7.81 6.09 -11.31
N ASP A 215 8.77 5.38 -10.71
CA ASP A 215 8.93 3.94 -10.86
C ASP A 215 8.74 3.23 -9.51
N ILE A 216 7.94 2.16 -9.46
CA ILE A 216 7.89 1.29 -8.28
C ILE A 216 9.13 0.40 -8.30
N LEU A 217 10.07 0.65 -7.38
CA LEU A 217 11.32 -0.10 -7.27
C LEU A 217 11.13 -1.41 -6.50
N MET A 218 10.53 -1.32 -5.32
CA MET A 218 10.29 -2.45 -4.42
C MET A 218 8.97 -2.25 -3.67
N TYR A 219 8.35 -3.36 -3.26
CA TYR A 219 7.08 -3.37 -2.53
C TYR A 219 7.10 -4.54 -1.55
N ASP A 220 7.18 -4.27 -0.25
CA ASP A 220 7.51 -5.26 0.78
C ASP A 220 8.68 -6.17 0.33
N ASP A 221 8.51 -7.48 0.43
CA ASP A 221 9.35 -8.56 -0.11
C ASP A 221 8.75 -9.20 -1.38
N LEU A 222 7.79 -8.51 -2.02
CA LEU A 222 7.05 -9.03 -3.16
C LEU A 222 7.96 -9.28 -4.37
N VAL A 223 7.78 -10.45 -4.98
CA VAL A 223 8.31 -10.80 -6.30
C VAL A 223 7.14 -11.01 -7.24
N MET A 224 7.03 -10.14 -8.25
CA MET A 224 5.94 -10.12 -9.21
C MET A 224 6.47 -9.84 -10.61
N ASN A 225 5.94 -10.56 -11.60
CA ASN A 225 6.29 -10.38 -13.00
C ASN A 225 5.01 -10.46 -13.86
N GLU A 226 4.25 -9.38 -13.83
CA GLU A 226 3.02 -9.20 -14.59
C GLU A 226 3.30 -8.42 -15.88
N ARG A 227 2.35 -8.42 -16.82
CA ARG A 227 2.53 -7.72 -18.11
C ARG A 227 2.75 -6.21 -17.96
N ARG A 228 2.14 -5.59 -16.96
CA ARG A 228 2.18 -4.14 -16.72
C ARG A 228 3.24 -3.73 -15.71
N LEU A 229 3.59 -4.62 -14.78
CA LEU A 229 4.37 -4.29 -13.60
C LEU A 229 5.30 -5.45 -13.21
N THR A 230 6.57 -5.11 -12.96
CA THR A 230 7.58 -6.05 -12.46
C THR A 230 8.14 -5.49 -11.16
N ILE A 231 8.06 -6.26 -10.07
CA ILE A 231 8.58 -5.92 -8.75
C ILE A 231 9.46 -7.07 -8.25
N PRO A 232 10.68 -6.82 -7.74
CA PRO A 232 11.40 -5.55 -7.82
C PRO A 232 11.63 -5.08 -9.25
N HIS A 233 11.79 -3.77 -9.46
CA HIS A 233 12.00 -3.20 -10.79
C HIS A 233 13.20 -3.86 -11.48
N LYS A 234 12.97 -4.43 -12.67
CA LYS A 234 13.91 -5.31 -13.38
C LYS A 234 15.34 -4.75 -13.50
N GLU A 235 15.47 -3.44 -13.64
CA GLU A 235 16.77 -2.80 -13.90
C GLU A 235 17.27 -1.95 -12.73
N MET A 236 16.60 -1.94 -11.57
CA MET A 236 17.02 -1.08 -10.45
C MET A 236 18.45 -1.39 -9.99
N HIS A 237 18.82 -2.66 -9.96
CA HIS A 237 20.11 -3.16 -9.52
C HIS A 237 21.26 -2.88 -10.51
N LYS A 238 20.98 -2.18 -11.63
CA LYS A 238 21.99 -1.78 -12.63
C LYS A 238 22.19 -0.26 -12.68
N ARG A 239 21.47 0.51 -11.87
CA ARG A 239 21.40 1.97 -11.96
C ARG A 239 21.93 2.60 -10.68
N LEU A 240 23.13 3.18 -10.72
CA LEU A 240 23.69 3.90 -9.56
C LEU A 240 22.78 5.05 -9.11
N PHE A 241 22.18 5.79 -10.06
CA PHE A 241 21.27 6.88 -9.74
C PHE A 241 19.96 6.45 -9.05
N VAL A 242 19.69 5.14 -9.02
CA VAL A 242 18.60 4.54 -8.23
C VAL A 242 19.13 4.01 -6.90
N LEU A 243 20.26 3.31 -6.91
CA LEU A 243 20.81 2.68 -5.72
C LEU A 243 21.42 3.68 -4.72
N GLU A 244 22.02 4.78 -5.18
CA GLU A 244 22.57 5.81 -4.29
C GLU A 244 21.48 6.48 -3.43
N PRO A 245 20.38 7.00 -4.00
CA PRO A 245 19.32 7.57 -3.16
C PRO A 245 18.54 6.52 -2.36
N LEU A 246 18.41 5.29 -2.88
CA LEU A 246 17.73 4.22 -2.13
C LEU A 246 18.56 3.74 -0.93
N GLU A 247 19.89 3.70 -1.04
CA GLU A 247 20.76 3.33 0.07
C GLU A 247 20.67 4.36 1.21
N GLU A 248 20.58 5.66 0.90
CA GLU A 248 20.45 6.72 1.91
C GLU A 248 19.28 6.44 2.88
N ILE A 249 18.17 5.92 2.35
CA ILE A 249 16.92 5.75 3.09
C ILE A 249 16.67 4.32 3.55
N ALA A 250 17.35 3.33 2.93
CA ALA A 250 17.13 1.91 3.17
C ALA A 250 18.36 1.04 2.83
N PRO A 251 19.50 1.24 3.51
CA PRO A 251 20.77 0.59 3.14
C PRO A 251 20.72 -0.93 3.31
N TYR A 252 20.00 -1.40 4.33
CA TYR A 252 19.86 -2.82 4.68
C TYR A 252 18.67 -3.51 4.02
N LEU A 253 17.91 -2.82 3.17
CA LEU A 253 16.81 -3.43 2.43
C LEU A 253 17.37 -4.54 1.55
N MET A 254 16.80 -5.74 1.67
CA MET A 254 17.26 -6.91 0.93
C MET A 254 16.47 -7.06 -0.36
N HIS A 255 17.16 -7.12 -1.49
CA HIS A 255 16.52 -7.38 -2.77
C HIS A 255 16.03 -8.86 -2.82
N PRO A 256 14.73 -9.13 -2.89
CA PRO A 256 14.18 -10.47 -2.65
C PRO A 256 14.64 -11.53 -3.67
N LEU A 257 14.99 -11.11 -4.89
CA LEU A 257 15.52 -12.02 -5.91
C LEU A 257 17.04 -12.24 -5.86
N LEU A 258 17.81 -11.25 -5.39
CA LEU A 258 19.27 -11.29 -5.45
C LEU A 258 19.88 -11.68 -4.10
N GLY A 259 19.12 -11.58 -3.00
CA GLY A 259 19.60 -11.88 -1.66
C GLY A 259 20.70 -10.93 -1.17
N GLN A 260 20.83 -9.76 -1.80
CA GLN A 260 21.83 -8.74 -1.47
C GLN A 260 21.15 -7.49 -0.91
N THR A 261 21.81 -6.80 0.00
CA THR A 261 21.35 -5.50 0.48
C THR A 261 21.53 -4.41 -0.59
N ILE A 262 20.81 -3.30 -0.48
CA ILE A 262 20.99 -2.17 -1.39
C ILE A 262 22.44 -1.66 -1.36
N THR A 263 23.07 -1.59 -0.18
CA THR A 263 24.50 -1.25 -0.07
C THR A 263 25.39 -2.20 -0.89
N GLN A 264 25.20 -3.52 -0.77
CA GLN A 264 25.97 -4.51 -1.52
C GLN A 264 25.75 -4.41 -3.04
N LEU A 265 24.52 -4.15 -3.47
CA LEU A 265 24.21 -3.94 -4.89
C LEU A 265 24.91 -2.71 -5.43
N LYS A 266 24.91 -1.60 -4.67
CA LYS A 266 25.56 -0.35 -5.07
C LYS A 266 27.08 -0.53 -5.19
N GLU A 267 27.71 -1.14 -4.19
CA GLU A 267 29.16 -1.43 -4.19
C GLU A 267 29.56 -2.25 -5.41
N LYS A 268 28.79 -3.30 -5.73
CA LYS A 268 29.05 -4.15 -6.90
C LYS A 268 29.05 -3.37 -8.22
N ILE A 269 28.10 -2.45 -8.43
CA ILE A 269 28.10 -1.63 -9.65
C ILE A 269 29.32 -0.71 -9.71
N LYS A 270 29.75 -0.14 -8.57
CA LYS A 270 30.92 0.74 -8.52
C LYS A 270 32.23 0.02 -8.85
N GLU A 271 32.32 -1.28 -8.56
CA GLU A 271 33.48 -2.11 -8.94
C GLU A 271 33.48 -2.49 -10.43
N GLU A 272 32.32 -2.50 -11.08
CA GLU A 272 32.14 -2.88 -12.49
C GLU A 272 32.28 -1.69 -13.48
N GLN A 273 32.40 -0.44 -12.99
CA GLN A 273 32.55 0.80 -13.77
C GLN A 273 33.96 1.39 -13.68
#